data_AF-A0A6N0HXQ2-F1
#
_entry.id   AF-A0A6N0HXQ2-F1
#
_cell.length_a   1.000
_cell.length_b   1.000
_cell.length_c   1.000
_cell.angle_alpha   90.00
_cell.angle_beta   90.00
_cell.angle_gamma   90.00
#
_symmetry.space_group_name_H-M   'P 1'
#
loop_
_entity.id
_entity.type
_entity.pdbx_description
1 polymer ?
#
loop_
_entity_poly.entity_id
_entity_poly.type
_entity_poly.pdbx_seq_one_letter_code
_entity_poly.pdbx_strand_id
1 'polypeptide(L)'
;MEANVALGRRWFNDSNNWLIGGFGSFDKRQSRSKEVYDQLTFGFEALSDTWDFRANYYYPITDKQYVGVGNKGWFSGTSLIRSGVYEEALAGGDIEIGRLLPVSNEVETRAFLSGYRFSGDLDTTVTGMGARLEVRPQQNLIFGLQVQQDDQRDVQYYAEIRYSFGHKSKSAIRTLNERMMDPVRRDPDIVTTGPTDSENRNFGTLYSDDVIHIDNEGGEGGGDGSATNPYETVGDCNAGRCEGSEGALIFVHEGSSPYDTESFSLEYGQTLWGQGYQLLDILDDGNGDPLELGSSNMPTLEGGEFDGGVSGRLNDSNTVMGLRFAGNATGILADNNTDFNIHHNIFSGAAGTTGMRSIISLTDLMCRLWARSPITPSIQTTTVLLLL
;
A
#
# COMPACT_ATOMS: atom_id res chain seq x y z
N MET A 1 1.86 -10.44 -20.37
CA MET A 1 1.42 -11.45 -21.35
C MET A 1 -0.07 -11.62 -21.17
N GLU A 2 -0.84 -11.61 -22.25
CA GLU A 2 -2.30 -11.76 -22.20
C GLU A 2 -2.73 -12.83 -23.20
N ALA A 3 -3.64 -13.70 -22.78
CA ALA A 3 -4.23 -14.73 -23.63
C ALA A 3 -5.72 -14.87 -23.30
N ASN A 4 -6.53 -15.04 -24.34
CA ASN A 4 -7.97 -15.23 -24.18
C ASN A 4 -8.51 -16.30 -25.13
N VAL A 5 -9.44 -17.10 -24.63
CA VAL A 5 -10.15 -18.12 -25.42
C VAL A 5 -11.62 -18.05 -25.06
N ALA A 6 -12.48 -17.91 -26.06
CA ALA A 6 -13.92 -17.81 -25.87
C ALA A 6 -14.68 -18.79 -26.78
N LEU A 7 -15.78 -19.32 -26.26
CA LEU A 7 -16.75 -20.11 -27.03
C LEU A 7 -18.14 -19.56 -26.78
N GLY A 8 -18.92 -19.40 -27.84
CA GLY A 8 -20.28 -18.89 -27.74
C GLY A 8 -21.20 -19.43 -28.82
N ARG A 9 -22.49 -19.21 -28.63
CA ARG A 9 -23.55 -19.57 -29.56
C ARG A 9 -24.56 -18.45 -29.68
N ARG A 10 -24.99 -18.17 -30.90
CA ARG A 10 -26.11 -17.28 -31.21
C ARG A 10 -27.22 -18.02 -31.97
N TRP A 11 -28.46 -17.59 -31.79
CA TRP A 11 -29.64 -18.11 -32.48
C TRP A 11 -30.71 -17.03 -32.62
N PHE A 12 -31.59 -17.18 -33.61
CA PHE A 12 -32.75 -16.32 -33.78
C PHE A 12 -33.87 -16.72 -32.83
N ASN A 13 -34.62 -15.74 -32.34
CA ASN A 13 -35.91 -15.99 -31.69
C ASN A 13 -36.98 -16.42 -32.72
N ASP A 14 -38.14 -16.87 -32.24
CA ASP A 14 -39.22 -17.40 -33.10
C ASP A 14 -39.69 -16.42 -34.18
N SER A 15 -39.66 -15.12 -33.88
CA SER A 15 -40.07 -14.06 -34.81
C SER A 15 -38.94 -13.56 -35.72
N ASN A 16 -37.72 -14.13 -35.64
CA ASN A 16 -36.52 -13.72 -36.37
C ASN A 16 -36.16 -12.22 -36.29
N ASN A 17 -36.63 -11.51 -35.27
CA ASN A 17 -36.35 -10.09 -35.04
C ASN A 17 -35.31 -9.85 -33.93
N TRP A 18 -34.93 -10.91 -33.23
CA TRP A 18 -33.86 -10.90 -32.23
C TRP A 18 -32.87 -12.03 -32.50
N LEU A 19 -31.59 -11.69 -32.37
CA LEU A 19 -30.46 -12.59 -32.33
C LEU A 19 -29.99 -12.66 -30.87
N ILE A 20 -30.23 -13.80 -30.24
CA ILE A 20 -29.90 -14.05 -28.84
C ILE A 20 -28.63 -14.89 -28.80
N GLY A 21 -27.75 -14.62 -27.86
CA GLY A 21 -26.56 -15.42 -27.68
C GLY A 21 -26.01 -15.39 -26.28
N GLY A 22 -25.12 -16.35 -26.04
CA GLY A 22 -24.29 -16.37 -24.86
C GLY A 22 -22.92 -16.93 -25.18
N PHE A 23 -21.94 -16.56 -24.37
CA PHE A 23 -20.58 -17.07 -24.48
C PHE A 23 -19.94 -17.22 -23.10
N GLY A 24 -18.92 -18.06 -23.05
CA GLY A 24 -17.98 -18.12 -21.94
C GLY A 24 -16.56 -17.91 -22.45
N SER A 25 -15.72 -17.22 -21.68
CA SER A 25 -14.28 -17.12 -21.94
C SER A 25 -13.44 -17.50 -20.73
N PHE A 26 -12.23 -17.93 -21.04
CA PHE A 26 -11.12 -18.02 -20.10
C PHE A 26 -10.07 -17.01 -20.53
N ASP A 27 -9.69 -16.15 -19.59
CA ASP A 27 -8.80 -15.03 -19.78
C ASP A 27 -7.61 -15.17 -18.83
N LYS A 28 -6.42 -14.85 -19.35
CA LYS A 28 -5.17 -14.91 -18.61
C LYS A 28 -4.39 -13.64 -18.81
N ARG A 29 -3.99 -12.99 -17.72
CA ARG A 29 -3.21 -11.75 -17.73
C ARG A 29 -2.04 -11.87 -16.77
N GLN A 30 -0.86 -11.46 -17.24
CA GLN A 30 0.24 -11.12 -16.36
C GLN A 30 0.23 -9.62 -16.08
N SER A 31 0.19 -9.25 -14.80
CA SER A 31 0.14 -7.87 -14.36
C SER A 31 1.51 -7.18 -14.37
N ARG A 32 1.53 -5.90 -13.95
CA ARG A 32 2.76 -5.12 -13.87
C ARG A 32 3.72 -5.66 -12.80
N SER A 33 3.19 -6.23 -11.72
CA SER A 33 3.96 -6.87 -10.66
C SER A 33 4.48 -8.26 -11.07
N LYS A 34 4.22 -8.69 -12.31
CA LYS A 34 4.57 -9.98 -12.91
C LYS A 34 3.76 -11.17 -12.38
N GLU A 35 2.77 -10.90 -11.53
CA GLU A 35 1.78 -11.87 -11.08
C GLU A 35 0.83 -12.23 -12.20
N VAL A 36 0.26 -13.43 -12.13
CA VAL A 36 -0.56 -14.01 -13.20
C VAL A 36 -1.97 -14.26 -12.67
N TYR A 37 -2.95 -13.66 -13.33
CA TYR A 37 -4.36 -13.78 -13.00
C TYR A 37 -5.10 -14.53 -14.11
N ASP A 38 -5.93 -15.47 -13.68
CA ASP A 38 -6.87 -16.21 -14.52
C ASP A 38 -8.30 -15.79 -14.16
N GLN A 39 -9.15 -15.60 -15.18
CA GLN A 39 -10.53 -15.13 -15.03
C GLN A 39 -11.47 -15.89 -15.98
N LEU A 40 -12.68 -16.16 -15.50
CA LEU A 40 -13.79 -16.61 -16.34
C LEU A 40 -14.70 -15.43 -16.65
N THR A 41 -15.12 -15.29 -17.90
CA THR A 41 -16.20 -14.37 -18.27
C THR A 41 -17.38 -15.15 -18.78
N PHE A 42 -18.58 -14.72 -18.39
CA PHE A 42 -19.84 -15.17 -18.98
C PHE A 42 -20.55 -13.96 -19.54
N GLY A 43 -21.01 -14.05 -20.78
CA GLY A 43 -21.75 -12.95 -21.40
C GLY A 43 -22.99 -13.39 -22.13
N PHE A 44 -23.92 -12.45 -22.22
CA PHE A 44 -25.22 -12.58 -22.85
C PHE A 44 -25.42 -11.42 -23.83
N GLU A 45 -25.98 -11.72 -24.99
CA GLU A 45 -26.29 -10.73 -26.02
C GLU A 45 -27.72 -10.93 -26.53
N ALA A 46 -28.45 -9.82 -26.72
CA ALA A 46 -29.70 -9.77 -27.45
C ALA A 46 -29.64 -8.60 -28.44
N LEU A 47 -29.55 -8.92 -29.73
CA LEU A 47 -29.34 -7.97 -30.81
C LEU A 47 -30.56 -7.94 -31.72
N SER A 48 -31.02 -6.77 -32.13
CA SER A 48 -32.09 -6.59 -33.13
C SER A 48 -31.65 -5.58 -34.18
N ASP A 49 -32.45 -5.33 -35.20
CA ASP A 49 -32.09 -4.32 -36.21
C ASP A 49 -31.91 -2.93 -35.58
N THR A 50 -32.68 -2.60 -34.54
CA THR A 50 -32.67 -1.27 -33.91
C THR A 50 -31.93 -1.21 -32.57
N TRP A 51 -32.12 -2.20 -31.71
CA TRP A 51 -31.64 -2.21 -30.32
C TRP A 51 -30.68 -3.37 -30.06
N ASP A 52 -29.67 -3.09 -29.24
CA ASP A 52 -28.70 -4.07 -28.77
C ASP A 52 -28.66 -4.06 -27.24
N PHE A 53 -28.63 -5.23 -26.64
CA PHE A 53 -28.42 -5.42 -25.21
C PHE A 53 -27.28 -6.41 -25.03
N ARG A 54 -26.35 -6.07 -24.14
CA ARG A 54 -25.26 -6.96 -23.73
C ARG A 54 -25.09 -6.88 -22.22
N ALA A 55 -24.72 -8.01 -21.63
CA ALA A 55 -24.32 -8.08 -20.24
C ALA A 55 -23.17 -9.08 -20.11
N ASN A 56 -22.16 -8.73 -19.34
CA ASN A 56 -21.00 -9.58 -19.07
C ASN A 56 -20.76 -9.65 -17.57
N TYR A 57 -20.32 -10.81 -17.09
CA TYR A 57 -19.91 -11.06 -15.72
C TYR A 57 -18.51 -11.67 -15.72
N TYR A 58 -17.61 -11.10 -14.92
CA TYR A 58 -16.20 -11.42 -14.83
C TYR A 58 -15.91 -11.98 -13.44
N TYR A 59 -15.41 -13.20 -13.41
CA TYR A 59 -15.13 -13.96 -12.19
C TYR A 59 -13.65 -14.35 -12.14
N PRO A 60 -12.84 -13.65 -11.33
CA PRO A 60 -11.46 -14.05 -11.05
C PRO A 60 -11.41 -15.44 -10.43
N ILE A 61 -10.57 -16.31 -10.97
CA ILE A 61 -10.26 -17.61 -10.39
C ILE A 61 -9.04 -17.49 -9.46
N THR A 62 -8.09 -16.66 -9.86
CA THR A 62 -6.88 -16.41 -9.08
C THR A 62 -7.20 -15.51 -7.90
N ASP A 63 -6.86 -15.98 -6.71
CA ASP A 63 -6.93 -15.18 -5.48
C ASP A 63 -5.85 -14.07 -5.49
N LYS A 64 -5.98 -13.12 -4.58
CA LYS A 64 -4.99 -12.07 -4.34
C LYS A 64 -3.58 -12.63 -4.17
N GLN A 65 -2.60 -11.90 -4.70
CA GLN A 65 -1.19 -12.27 -4.69
C GLN A 65 -0.42 -11.32 -3.77
N TYR A 66 0.44 -11.89 -2.94
CA TYR A 66 1.33 -11.12 -2.07
C TYR A 66 2.47 -10.55 -2.90
N VAL A 67 2.62 -9.22 -2.89
CA VAL A 67 3.63 -8.51 -3.71
C VAL A 67 4.64 -7.73 -2.87
N GLY A 68 4.46 -7.63 -1.54
CA GLY A 68 5.44 -7.02 -0.65
C GLY A 68 4.93 -6.73 0.75
N VAL A 69 5.73 -6.00 1.53
CA VAL A 69 5.39 -5.54 2.89
C VAL A 69 5.05 -4.05 2.83
N GLY A 70 3.95 -3.67 3.48
CA GLY A 70 3.43 -2.30 3.55
C GLY A 70 4.09 -1.49 4.67
N ASN A 71 3.69 -0.24 4.78
CA ASN A 71 4.22 0.65 5.82
C ASN A 71 3.30 0.77 7.04
N LYS A 72 2.08 0.25 6.95
CA LYS A 72 1.16 0.20 8.07
C LYS A 72 1.55 -0.90 9.04
N GLY A 73 1.18 -0.76 10.30
CA GLY A 73 1.39 -1.79 11.30
C GLY A 73 0.39 -1.72 12.44
N TRP A 74 0.36 -2.74 13.26
CA TRP A 74 -0.46 -2.78 14.47
C TRP A 74 0.20 -3.71 15.48
N PHE A 75 -0.09 -3.45 16.75
CA PHE A 75 0.33 -4.32 17.82
C PHE A 75 -0.68 -5.47 18.02
N SER A 76 -0.17 -6.64 18.40
CA SER A 76 -0.99 -7.80 18.76
C SER A 76 -0.28 -8.60 19.83
N GLY A 77 -0.76 -8.49 21.07
CA GLY A 77 -0.09 -9.08 22.23
C GLY A 77 1.32 -8.50 22.38
N THR A 78 2.34 -9.33 22.23
CA THR A 78 3.76 -8.94 22.28
C THR A 78 4.38 -8.82 20.90
N SER A 79 3.59 -8.79 19.82
CA SER A 79 4.10 -8.75 18.45
C SER A 79 3.75 -7.44 17.76
N LEU A 80 4.66 -6.97 16.93
CA LEU A 80 4.42 -5.91 15.96
C LEU A 80 4.27 -6.55 14.58
N ILE A 81 3.10 -6.33 13.98
CA ILE A 81 2.75 -6.87 12.68
C ILE A 81 2.72 -5.71 11.69
N ARG A 82 3.27 -5.93 10.50
CA ARG A 82 3.18 -5.00 9.37
C ARG A 82 2.13 -5.46 8.39
N SER A 83 1.46 -4.52 7.75
CA SER A 83 0.56 -4.83 6.64
C SER A 83 1.31 -5.50 5.50
N GLY A 84 0.64 -6.40 4.79
CA GLY A 84 1.10 -6.89 3.51
C GLY A 84 0.54 -6.05 2.37
N VAL A 85 1.33 -5.92 1.31
CA VAL A 85 0.92 -5.33 0.04
C VAL A 85 0.47 -6.46 -0.87
N TYR A 86 -0.75 -6.38 -1.36
CA TYR A 86 -1.37 -7.37 -2.21
C TYR A 86 -1.84 -6.77 -3.52
N GLU A 87 -1.96 -7.61 -4.52
CA GLU A 87 -2.59 -7.29 -5.80
C GLU A 87 -3.61 -8.36 -6.15
N GLU A 88 -4.79 -7.96 -6.62
CA GLU A 88 -5.87 -8.89 -6.97
C GLU A 88 -6.55 -8.54 -8.29
N ALA A 89 -7.20 -9.54 -8.88
CA ALA A 89 -8.13 -9.33 -9.99
C ALA A 89 -9.53 -9.08 -9.43
N LEU A 90 -10.24 -8.11 -10.01
CA LEU A 90 -11.55 -7.69 -9.52
C LEU A 90 -12.68 -8.51 -10.17
N ALA A 91 -13.65 -8.89 -9.34
CA ALA A 91 -14.89 -9.51 -9.80
C ALA A 91 -15.92 -8.44 -10.14
N GLY A 92 -16.71 -8.62 -11.19
CA GLY A 92 -17.66 -7.59 -11.58
C GLY A 92 -18.46 -7.89 -12.82
N GLY A 93 -19.12 -6.87 -13.34
CA GLY A 93 -19.89 -6.99 -14.56
C GLY A 93 -20.13 -5.66 -15.25
N ASP A 94 -20.51 -5.78 -16.52
CA ASP A 94 -20.92 -4.65 -17.35
C ASP A 94 -22.25 -4.93 -18.04
N ILE A 95 -22.95 -3.85 -18.37
CA ILE A 95 -24.13 -3.85 -19.22
C ILE A 95 -23.94 -2.79 -20.28
N GLU A 96 -24.29 -3.11 -21.53
CA GLU A 96 -24.29 -2.17 -22.66
C GLU A 96 -25.65 -2.19 -23.37
N ILE A 97 -26.18 -1.00 -23.65
CA ILE A 97 -27.40 -0.79 -24.43
C ILE A 97 -27.03 0.02 -25.67
N GLY A 98 -27.34 -0.52 -26.84
CA GLY A 98 -27.06 0.09 -28.14
C GLY A 98 -28.32 0.41 -28.92
N ARG A 99 -28.24 1.45 -29.76
CA ARG A 99 -29.32 1.82 -30.69
C ARG A 99 -28.76 2.25 -32.04
N LEU A 100 -29.42 1.81 -33.11
CA LEU A 100 -29.25 2.36 -34.46
C LEU A 100 -29.75 3.80 -34.52
N LEU A 101 -28.90 4.71 -34.98
CA LEU A 101 -29.23 6.12 -35.17
C LEU A 101 -29.72 6.37 -36.61
N PRO A 102 -30.82 7.12 -36.81
CA PRO A 102 -31.35 7.43 -38.13
C PRO A 102 -30.59 8.58 -38.81
N VAL A 103 -29.26 8.46 -38.91
CA VAL A 103 -28.40 9.50 -39.51
C VAL A 103 -28.27 9.33 -41.02
N SER A 104 -28.22 8.08 -41.49
CA SER A 104 -28.10 7.73 -42.91
C SER A 104 -28.74 6.37 -43.17
N ASN A 105 -29.26 6.20 -44.39
CA ASN A 105 -29.76 4.90 -44.87
C ASN A 105 -28.67 4.07 -45.56
N GLU A 106 -27.49 4.64 -45.76
CA GLU A 106 -26.36 4.00 -46.43
C GLU A 106 -25.26 3.63 -45.43
N VAL A 107 -25.06 4.47 -44.41
CA VAL A 107 -24.03 4.29 -43.39
C VAL A 107 -24.68 3.89 -42.08
N GLU A 108 -24.40 2.69 -41.61
CA GLU A 108 -24.89 2.23 -40.31
C GLU A 108 -24.13 2.95 -39.19
N THR A 109 -24.88 3.73 -38.39
CA THR A 109 -24.34 4.44 -37.23
C THR A 109 -25.07 3.98 -35.99
N ARG A 110 -24.34 3.46 -34.99
CA ARG A 110 -24.92 3.01 -33.71
C ARG A 110 -24.29 3.78 -32.56
N ALA A 111 -25.13 4.16 -31.60
CA ALA A 111 -24.68 4.69 -30.32
C ALA A 111 -24.94 3.68 -29.21
N PHE A 112 -24.03 3.59 -28.25
CA PHE A 112 -24.11 2.70 -27.11
C PHE A 112 -23.87 3.47 -25.82
N LEU A 113 -24.57 3.06 -24.77
CA LEU A 113 -24.35 3.47 -23.40
C LEU A 113 -24.04 2.22 -22.58
N SER A 114 -23.08 2.33 -21.68
CA SER A 114 -22.60 1.22 -20.85
C SER A 114 -22.42 1.67 -19.42
N GLY A 115 -22.58 0.73 -18.50
CA GLY A 115 -22.26 0.89 -17.08
C GLY A 115 -21.60 -0.38 -16.56
N TYR A 116 -20.64 -0.23 -15.67
CA TYR A 116 -19.89 -1.35 -15.10
C TYR A 116 -19.54 -1.13 -13.64
N ARG A 117 -19.38 -2.23 -12.91
CA ARG A 117 -18.96 -2.24 -11.52
C ARG A 117 -18.10 -3.46 -11.24
N PHE A 118 -16.94 -3.23 -10.62
CA PHE A 118 -15.99 -4.24 -10.19
C PHE A 118 -15.62 -4.02 -8.72
N SER A 119 -15.40 -5.10 -7.98
CA SER A 119 -15.02 -5.09 -6.57
C SER A 119 -14.09 -6.26 -6.25
N GLY A 120 -13.23 -6.08 -5.26
CA GLY A 120 -12.31 -7.10 -4.76
C GLY A 120 -12.26 -7.13 -3.24
N ASP A 121 -11.46 -8.04 -2.68
CA ASP A 121 -11.32 -8.26 -1.23
C ASP A 121 -10.47 -7.17 -0.54
N LEU A 122 -9.67 -6.42 -1.31
CA LEU A 122 -8.81 -5.33 -0.81
C LEU A 122 -9.56 -3.98 -0.75
N ASP A 123 -10.89 -4.01 -0.53
CA ASP A 123 -11.80 -2.86 -0.50
C ASP A 123 -11.75 -1.94 -1.72
N THR A 124 -11.15 -2.42 -2.82
CA THR A 124 -11.08 -1.66 -4.07
C THR A 124 -12.36 -1.88 -4.87
N THR A 125 -13.04 -0.78 -5.18
CA THR A 125 -14.21 -0.77 -6.07
C THR A 125 -13.94 0.15 -7.25
N VAL A 126 -14.37 -0.29 -8.44
CA VAL A 126 -14.35 0.50 -9.66
C VAL A 126 -15.77 0.56 -10.21
N THR A 127 -16.35 1.75 -10.30
CA THR A 127 -17.68 1.95 -10.89
C THR A 127 -17.60 3.03 -11.97
N GLY A 128 -18.13 2.72 -13.14
CA GLY A 128 -18.03 3.63 -14.27
C GLY A 128 -19.19 3.54 -15.26
N MET A 129 -19.20 4.50 -16.16
CA MET A 129 -20.10 4.57 -17.30
C MET A 129 -19.32 4.87 -18.57
N GLY A 130 -19.87 4.49 -19.71
CA GLY A 130 -19.25 4.75 -20.99
C GLY A 130 -20.26 5.01 -22.09
N ALA A 131 -19.86 5.80 -23.08
CA ALA A 131 -20.61 6.05 -24.29
C ALA A 131 -19.75 5.73 -25.50
N ARG A 132 -20.34 5.11 -26.52
CA ARG A 132 -19.62 4.66 -27.71
C ARG A 132 -20.42 4.94 -28.96
N LEU A 133 -19.73 5.38 -30.01
CA LEU A 133 -20.27 5.60 -31.34
C LEU A 133 -19.55 4.67 -32.31
N GLU A 134 -20.29 3.85 -33.03
CA GLU A 134 -19.80 3.06 -34.16
C GLU A 134 -20.36 3.61 -35.45
N VAL A 135 -19.49 3.76 -36.45
CA VAL A 135 -19.84 4.13 -37.81
C VAL A 135 -19.30 3.05 -38.74
N ARG A 136 -20.16 2.53 -39.62
CA ARG A 136 -19.79 1.50 -40.59
C ARG A 136 -20.06 2.02 -42.01
N PRO A 137 -19.07 2.67 -42.64
CA PRO A 137 -19.21 3.18 -44.01
C PRO A 137 -19.36 2.07 -45.06
N GLN A 138 -18.80 0.89 -44.78
CA GLN A 138 -18.80 -0.28 -45.64
C GLN A 138 -18.95 -1.53 -44.77
N GLN A 139 -19.52 -2.62 -45.30
CA GLN A 139 -19.73 -3.85 -44.52
C GLN A 139 -18.46 -4.43 -43.88
N ASN A 140 -17.30 -4.20 -44.50
CA ASN A 140 -15.99 -4.68 -44.05
C ASN A 140 -15.20 -3.68 -43.20
N LEU A 141 -15.71 -2.47 -42.93
CA LEU A 141 -14.95 -1.42 -42.23
C LEU A 141 -15.80 -0.74 -41.15
N ILE A 142 -15.30 -0.72 -39.92
CA ILE A 142 -15.94 -0.05 -38.77
C ILE A 142 -14.96 0.95 -38.18
N PHE A 143 -15.48 2.13 -37.85
CA PHE A 143 -14.85 3.12 -37.00
C PHE A 143 -15.60 3.21 -35.68
N GLY A 144 -14.88 3.14 -34.56
CA GLY A 144 -15.43 3.29 -33.23
C GLY A 144 -14.78 4.45 -32.49
N LEU A 145 -15.58 5.22 -31.77
CA LEU A 145 -15.10 6.18 -30.77
C LEU A 145 -15.79 5.88 -29.46
N GLN A 146 -15.04 5.81 -28.37
CA GLN A 146 -15.58 5.56 -27.04
C GLN A 146 -15.01 6.55 -26.04
N VAL A 147 -15.86 7.00 -25.13
CA VAL A 147 -15.49 7.72 -23.92
C VAL A 147 -15.98 6.91 -22.73
N GLN A 148 -15.14 6.78 -21.71
CA GLN A 148 -15.49 6.15 -20.44
C GLN A 148 -15.11 7.06 -19.29
N GLN A 149 -15.86 6.98 -18.21
CA GLN A 149 -15.54 7.64 -16.96
C GLN A 149 -15.74 6.68 -15.79
N ASP A 150 -14.75 6.59 -14.91
CA ASP A 150 -14.83 5.85 -13.66
C ASP A 150 -14.15 6.60 -12.50
N ASP A 151 -14.37 6.07 -11.31
CA ASP A 151 -13.91 6.60 -10.03
C ASP A 151 -12.39 6.46 -9.78
N GLN A 152 -11.68 5.63 -10.54
CA GLN A 152 -10.24 5.38 -10.36
C GLN A 152 -9.36 6.02 -11.44
N ARG A 153 -9.85 6.12 -12.66
CA ARG A 153 -9.10 6.49 -13.88
C ARG A 153 -9.61 7.77 -14.54
N ASP A 154 -10.51 8.50 -13.87
CA ASP A 154 -11.19 9.69 -14.36
C ASP A 154 -11.83 9.44 -15.75
N VAL A 155 -11.40 10.17 -16.79
CA VAL A 155 -11.98 10.11 -18.15
C VAL A 155 -10.99 9.50 -19.13
N GLN A 156 -11.45 8.53 -19.91
CA GLN A 156 -10.66 7.81 -20.90
C GLN A 156 -11.30 7.89 -22.30
N TYR A 157 -10.46 7.97 -23.34
CA TYR A 157 -10.89 8.06 -24.74
C TYR A 157 -10.25 6.95 -25.57
N TYR A 158 -11.05 6.27 -26.39
CA TYR A 158 -10.61 5.19 -27.26
C TYR A 158 -11.08 5.41 -28.70
N ALA A 159 -10.23 5.02 -29.66
CA ALA A 159 -10.56 4.97 -31.07
C ALA A 159 -10.30 3.56 -31.62
N GLU A 160 -11.28 2.99 -32.31
CA GLU A 160 -11.23 1.64 -32.88
C GLU A 160 -11.33 1.72 -34.42
N ILE A 161 -10.51 0.94 -35.11
CA ILE A 161 -10.65 0.67 -36.54
C ILE A 161 -10.73 -0.86 -36.70
N ARG A 162 -11.80 -1.36 -37.29
CA ARG A 162 -11.97 -2.79 -37.57
C ARG A 162 -12.13 -3.04 -39.06
N TYR A 163 -11.33 -3.97 -39.57
CA TYR A 163 -11.43 -4.47 -40.93
C TYR A 163 -11.82 -5.95 -40.94
N SER A 164 -12.87 -6.32 -41.68
CA SER A 164 -13.38 -7.69 -41.77
C SER A 164 -13.08 -8.30 -43.14
N PHE A 165 -12.29 -9.37 -43.17
CA PHE A 165 -12.03 -10.13 -44.40
C PHE A 165 -13.27 -10.94 -44.83
N GLY A 166 -13.39 -11.22 -46.13
CA GLY A 166 -14.47 -12.06 -46.68
C GLY A 166 -15.84 -11.40 -46.86
N HIS A 167 -15.98 -10.12 -46.49
CA HIS A 167 -17.20 -9.34 -46.72
C HIS A 167 -17.12 -8.54 -48.02
N LYS A 168 -18.27 -8.30 -48.67
CA LYS A 168 -18.31 -7.46 -49.88
C LYS A 168 -18.11 -6.00 -49.49
N SER A 169 -17.32 -5.25 -50.26
CA SER A 169 -17.17 -3.80 -50.07
C SER A 169 -18.39 -3.07 -50.60
N LYS A 170 -19.54 -3.23 -49.93
CA LYS A 170 -20.79 -2.55 -50.23
C LYS A 170 -21.20 -1.69 -49.04
N SER A 171 -21.80 -0.54 -49.34
CA SER A 171 -22.50 0.31 -48.38
C SER A 171 -23.89 -0.25 -48.17
N ALA A 172 -24.20 -0.70 -46.96
CA ALA A 172 -25.52 -1.18 -46.58
C ALA A 172 -25.63 -1.25 -45.05
N ILE A 173 -26.80 -0.86 -44.52
CA ILE A 173 -27.21 -1.23 -43.17
C ILE A 173 -27.26 -2.75 -43.10
N ARG A 174 -26.65 -3.33 -42.06
CA ARG A 174 -26.61 -4.78 -41.92
C ARG A 174 -27.97 -5.35 -41.59
N THR A 175 -28.22 -6.51 -42.17
CA THR A 175 -29.29 -7.42 -41.75
C THR A 175 -28.89 -8.14 -40.47
N LEU A 176 -29.87 -8.57 -39.68
CA LEU A 176 -29.62 -9.37 -38.48
C LEU A 176 -28.82 -10.67 -38.76
N ASN A 177 -28.95 -11.26 -39.97
CA ASN A 177 -28.14 -12.39 -40.42
C ASN A 177 -26.65 -12.07 -40.49
N GLU A 178 -26.27 -10.90 -41.01
CA GLU A 178 -24.88 -10.47 -41.09
C GLU A 178 -24.29 -10.22 -39.69
N ARG A 179 -25.14 -9.93 -38.71
CA ARG A 179 -24.74 -9.74 -37.30
C ARG A 179 -24.45 -11.04 -36.56
N MET A 180 -24.78 -12.20 -37.13
CA MET A 180 -24.40 -13.51 -36.57
C MET A 180 -22.90 -13.64 -36.37
N MET A 181 -22.11 -13.01 -37.24
CA MET A 181 -20.65 -13.06 -37.26
C MET A 181 -19.98 -11.90 -36.54
N ASP A 182 -20.75 -11.02 -35.87
CA ASP A 182 -20.14 -9.94 -35.09
C ASP A 182 -19.25 -10.53 -33.99
N PRO A 183 -18.06 -9.99 -33.72
CA PRO A 183 -17.30 -10.45 -32.58
C PRO A 183 -18.09 -10.13 -31.30
N VAL A 184 -17.90 -10.99 -30.31
CA VAL A 184 -18.40 -10.75 -28.95
C VAL A 184 -17.81 -9.43 -28.43
N ARG A 185 -18.63 -8.64 -27.75
CA ARG A 185 -18.20 -7.42 -27.07
C ARG A 185 -18.11 -7.66 -25.56
N ARG A 186 -16.89 -7.53 -25.04
CA ARG A 186 -16.50 -7.62 -23.63
C ARG A 186 -15.20 -6.84 -23.44
N ASP A 187 -14.79 -6.62 -22.20
CA ASP A 187 -13.41 -6.24 -21.90
C ASP A 187 -12.53 -7.50 -21.90
N PRO A 188 -11.54 -7.62 -22.81
CA PRO A 188 -10.57 -8.71 -22.75
C PRO A 188 -9.52 -8.53 -21.66
N ASP A 189 -9.41 -7.32 -21.08
CA ASP A 189 -8.45 -7.04 -20.04
C ASP A 189 -8.99 -7.43 -18.66
N ILE A 190 -8.17 -8.14 -17.87
CA ILE A 190 -8.52 -8.47 -16.48
C ILE A 190 -8.28 -7.21 -15.65
N VAL A 191 -9.35 -6.60 -15.13
CA VAL A 191 -9.21 -5.47 -14.22
C VAL A 191 -8.52 -5.93 -12.94
N THR A 192 -7.34 -5.39 -12.66
CA THR A 192 -6.58 -5.66 -11.43
C THR A 192 -6.44 -4.40 -10.60
N THR A 193 -6.24 -4.57 -9.30
CA THR A 193 -5.75 -3.48 -8.45
C THR A 193 -4.29 -3.15 -8.80
N GLY A 194 -3.81 -1.98 -8.35
CA GLY A 194 -2.38 -1.82 -8.14
C GLY A 194 -1.93 -2.59 -6.89
N PRO A 195 -0.63 -2.56 -6.56
CA PRO A 195 -0.15 -2.96 -5.24
C PRO A 195 -0.84 -2.10 -4.17
N THR A 196 -1.65 -2.73 -3.34
CA THR A 196 -2.46 -2.08 -2.31
C THR A 196 -1.97 -2.51 -0.92
N ASP A 197 -1.66 -1.54 -0.08
CA ASP A 197 -1.31 -1.73 1.32
C ASP A 197 -2.59 -2.04 2.12
N SER A 198 -2.75 -3.29 2.56
CA SER A 198 -4.00 -3.76 3.16
C SER A 198 -4.09 -3.45 4.65
N GLU A 199 -5.23 -2.93 5.08
CA GLU A 199 -5.58 -2.75 6.49
C GLU A 199 -6.20 -4.02 7.11
N ASN A 200 -6.44 -5.06 6.31
CA ASN A 200 -6.98 -6.32 6.80
C ASN A 200 -5.89 -7.04 7.62
N ARG A 201 -6.11 -7.18 8.93
CA ARG A 201 -5.12 -7.77 9.85
C ARG A 201 -4.77 -9.24 9.53
N ASN A 202 -5.61 -9.95 8.77
CA ASN A 202 -5.29 -11.31 8.30
C ASN A 202 -4.19 -11.35 7.23
N PHE A 203 -3.85 -10.19 6.66
CA PHE A 203 -2.85 -10.04 5.60
C PHE A 203 -1.54 -9.46 6.14
N GLY A 204 -1.33 -9.53 7.46
CA GLY A 204 -0.13 -9.04 8.11
C GLY A 204 1.07 -9.98 7.98
N THR A 205 2.27 -9.42 8.03
CA THR A 205 3.55 -10.11 8.15
C THR A 205 4.20 -9.71 9.46
N LEU A 206 4.71 -10.68 10.23
CA LEU A 206 5.42 -10.42 11.49
C LEU A 206 6.64 -9.52 11.25
N TYR A 207 6.74 -8.43 12.01
CA TYR A 207 7.91 -7.55 12.01
C TYR A 207 8.80 -7.79 13.23
N SER A 208 8.21 -7.87 14.42
CA SER A 208 8.86 -8.32 15.65
C SER A 208 7.89 -9.21 16.43
N ASP A 209 8.35 -10.35 16.93
CA ASP A 209 7.61 -11.20 17.87
C ASP A 209 7.80 -10.79 19.34
N ASP A 210 8.79 -9.94 19.60
CA ASP A 210 9.12 -9.45 20.94
C ASP A 210 9.05 -7.92 21.01
N VAL A 211 7.87 -7.46 21.41
CA VAL A 211 7.54 -6.08 21.72
C VAL A 211 7.11 -6.01 23.16
N ILE A 212 7.67 -5.04 23.87
CA ILE A 212 7.40 -4.76 25.27
C ILE A 212 6.87 -3.34 25.38
N HIS A 213 5.67 -3.17 25.92
CA HIS A 213 5.00 -1.88 26.04
C HIS A 213 5.16 -1.31 27.46
N ILE A 214 5.44 -0.01 27.54
CA ILE A 214 5.48 0.78 28.77
C ILE A 214 4.52 1.96 28.59
N ASP A 215 3.54 2.08 29.48
CA ASP A 215 2.50 3.11 29.47
C ASP A 215 2.04 3.41 30.90
N ASN A 216 2.23 4.65 31.37
CA ASN A 216 1.82 5.07 32.71
C ASN A 216 0.38 5.62 32.80
N GLU A 217 -0.36 5.63 31.69
CA GLU A 217 -1.80 5.92 31.65
C GLU A 217 -2.61 4.63 31.44
N GLY A 218 -2.14 3.74 30.57
CA GLY A 218 -2.77 2.45 30.26
C GLY A 218 -2.28 1.25 31.08
N GLY A 219 -1.18 1.38 31.83
CA GLY A 219 -0.64 0.31 32.66
C GLY A 219 -1.41 0.12 33.97
N GLU A 220 -1.74 -1.13 34.30
CA GLU A 220 -2.17 -1.50 35.65
C GLU A 220 -0.96 -2.12 36.37
N GLY A 221 -0.63 -1.65 37.57
CA GLY A 221 0.50 -2.17 38.34
C GLY A 221 0.57 -3.71 38.34
N GLY A 222 1.65 -4.25 37.75
CA GLY A 222 1.81 -5.68 37.47
C GLY A 222 1.49 -6.13 36.03
N GLY A 223 1.47 -5.21 35.07
CA GLY A 223 1.35 -5.50 33.64
C GLY A 223 2.34 -6.56 33.13
N ASP A 224 2.05 -7.18 31.98
CA ASP A 224 2.91 -8.22 31.37
C ASP A 224 3.75 -7.71 30.19
N GLY A 225 3.64 -6.41 29.89
CA GLY A 225 4.35 -5.74 28.80
C GLY A 225 3.75 -6.02 27.42
N SER A 226 2.60 -6.66 27.32
CA SER A 226 1.85 -6.74 26.06
C SER A 226 1.18 -5.40 25.74
N ALA A 227 0.79 -5.22 24.48
CA ALA A 227 0.08 -4.01 24.03
C ALA A 227 -1.24 -3.78 24.80
N THR A 228 -1.92 -4.86 25.19
CA THR A 228 -3.19 -4.80 25.93
C THR A 228 -3.02 -4.69 27.45
N ASN A 229 -1.82 -4.93 27.98
CA ASN A 229 -1.51 -4.87 29.41
C ASN A 229 -0.06 -4.40 29.61
N PRO A 230 0.22 -3.12 29.29
CA PRO A 230 1.58 -2.58 29.32
C PRO A 230 2.11 -2.45 30.75
N TYR A 231 3.44 -2.33 30.90
CA TYR A 231 4.04 -1.98 32.17
C TYR A 231 3.77 -0.52 32.52
N GLU A 232 3.39 -0.22 33.76
CA GLU A 232 3.14 1.15 34.23
C GLU A 232 4.44 1.97 34.33
N THR A 233 5.53 1.32 34.78
CA THR A 233 6.82 1.98 34.98
C THR A 233 7.96 1.28 34.25
N VAL A 234 9.03 2.03 34.01
CA VAL A 234 10.28 1.47 33.46
C VAL A 234 10.91 0.45 34.43
N GLY A 235 10.75 0.67 35.74
CA GLY A 235 11.20 -0.28 36.77
C GLY A 235 10.46 -1.62 36.71
N ASP A 236 9.15 -1.59 36.51
CA ASP A 236 8.36 -2.83 36.35
C ASP A 236 8.77 -3.59 35.09
N CYS A 237 9.09 -2.87 34.00
CA CYS A 237 9.59 -3.51 32.81
C CYS A 237 10.93 -4.22 33.06
N ASN A 238 11.87 -3.55 33.73
CA ASN A 238 13.17 -4.13 34.07
C ASN A 238 13.04 -5.33 35.01
N ALA A 239 12.20 -5.25 36.03
CA ALA A 239 11.89 -6.38 36.90
C ALA A 239 11.14 -7.51 36.17
N GLY A 240 10.56 -7.20 35.01
CA GLY A 240 9.81 -8.10 34.14
C GLY A 240 10.61 -8.53 32.91
N ARG A 241 10.12 -8.18 31.72
CA ARG A 241 10.65 -8.67 30.43
C ARG A 241 11.77 -7.82 29.83
N CYS A 242 11.95 -6.57 30.24
CA CYS A 242 13.03 -5.73 29.68
C CYS A 242 14.40 -6.35 29.96
N GLU A 243 14.61 -6.93 31.15
CA GLU A 243 15.81 -7.71 31.48
C GLU A 243 15.72 -9.11 30.83
N GLY A 244 16.79 -9.52 30.14
CA GLY A 244 16.91 -10.85 29.52
C GLY A 244 16.27 -11.03 28.13
N SER A 245 15.63 -10.01 27.56
CA SER A 245 15.05 -10.05 26.20
C SER A 245 15.98 -9.35 25.18
N GLU A 246 17.07 -10.01 24.81
CA GLU A 246 18.00 -9.51 23.78
C GLU A 246 17.27 -9.26 22.45
N GLY A 247 17.54 -8.13 21.80
CA GLY A 247 16.93 -7.78 20.51
C GLY A 247 15.48 -7.30 20.57
N ALA A 248 14.85 -7.27 21.75
CA ALA A 248 13.45 -6.85 21.91
C ALA A 248 13.23 -5.37 21.52
N LEU A 249 12.02 -5.09 21.04
CA LEU A 249 11.55 -3.73 20.82
C LEU A 249 10.80 -3.26 22.06
N ILE A 250 11.31 -2.24 22.74
CA ILE A 250 10.67 -1.63 23.90
C ILE A 250 9.96 -0.37 23.41
N PHE A 251 8.62 -0.42 23.37
CA PHE A 251 7.77 0.70 22.96
C PHE A 251 7.29 1.50 24.18
N VAL A 252 7.59 2.79 24.20
CA VAL A 252 7.19 3.70 25.29
C VAL A 252 6.10 4.65 24.77
N HIS A 253 4.91 4.53 25.35
CA HIS A 253 3.75 5.36 25.02
C HIS A 253 3.88 6.77 25.61
N GLU A 254 3.22 7.75 25.01
CA GLU A 254 3.04 9.08 25.59
C GLU A 254 2.33 8.93 26.93
N GLY A 255 3.05 9.23 28.00
CA GLY A 255 2.51 9.16 29.34
C GLY A 255 1.82 10.46 29.76
N SER A 256 0.90 10.35 30.72
CA SER A 256 0.26 11.49 31.40
C SER A 256 1.24 12.29 32.28
N SER A 257 2.39 11.69 32.60
CA SER A 257 3.49 12.28 33.37
C SER A 257 4.84 11.75 32.89
N PRO A 258 5.96 12.42 33.22
CA PRO A 258 7.28 11.88 32.94
C PRO A 258 7.48 10.51 33.60
N TYR A 259 8.07 9.57 32.86
CA TYR A 259 8.44 8.26 33.39
C TYR A 259 9.68 8.41 34.25
N ASP A 260 9.62 7.90 35.48
CA ASP A 260 10.80 7.78 36.32
C ASP A 260 11.67 6.62 35.83
N THR A 261 12.90 6.96 35.48
CA THR A 261 13.94 6.03 35.04
C THR A 261 14.89 5.76 36.20
N GLU A 262 14.41 5.09 37.26
CA GLU A 262 15.25 4.78 38.43
C GLU A 262 16.52 3.97 38.07
N SER A 263 16.55 3.33 36.90
CA SER A 263 17.76 3.02 36.11
C SER A 263 17.38 2.16 34.90
N PHE A 264 17.26 2.77 33.72
CA PHE A 264 17.01 1.99 32.51
C PHE A 264 18.32 1.44 31.94
N SER A 265 18.46 0.13 31.75
CA SER A 265 19.60 -0.47 31.04
C SER A 265 19.09 -1.34 29.91
N LEU A 266 19.56 -1.08 28.70
CA LEU A 266 19.25 -1.92 27.56
C LEU A 266 20.13 -3.18 27.54
N GLU A 267 19.53 -4.30 27.18
CA GLU A 267 20.24 -5.53 26.81
C GLU A 267 20.78 -5.46 25.38
N TYR A 268 21.63 -6.41 25.01
CA TYR A 268 22.19 -6.50 23.66
C TYR A 268 21.11 -6.41 22.56
N GLY A 269 21.32 -5.53 21.57
CA GLY A 269 20.47 -5.45 20.38
C GLY A 269 19.07 -4.84 20.58
N GLN A 270 18.67 -4.49 21.80
CA GLN A 270 17.35 -3.91 22.06
C GLN A 270 17.15 -2.55 21.39
N THR A 271 15.91 -2.26 21.00
CA THR A 271 15.49 -0.97 20.47
C THR A 271 14.52 -0.30 21.44
N LEU A 272 14.92 0.85 21.99
CA LEU A 272 14.02 1.72 22.75
C LEU A 272 13.34 2.70 21.78
N TRP A 273 12.04 2.55 21.60
CA TRP A 273 11.22 3.33 20.69
C TRP A 273 10.11 4.07 21.44
N GLY A 274 10.20 5.39 21.52
CA GLY A 274 9.11 6.23 22.00
C GLY A 274 8.10 6.60 20.90
N GLN A 275 6.86 6.82 21.31
CA GLN A 275 5.75 7.30 20.47
C GLN A 275 6.08 8.59 19.68
N GLY A 276 7.14 9.29 20.08
CA GLY A 276 7.74 10.43 19.40
C GLY A 276 8.29 10.21 17.99
N TYR A 277 8.49 8.97 17.57
CA TYR A 277 9.06 8.62 16.26
C TYR A 277 8.12 7.69 15.49
N GLN A 278 7.88 7.98 14.21
CA GLN A 278 7.05 7.14 13.36
C GLN A 278 7.94 6.16 12.58
N LEU A 279 8.16 4.96 13.16
CA LEU A 279 8.86 3.87 12.47
C LEU A 279 7.98 3.24 11.37
N LEU A 280 6.70 3.07 11.69
CA LEU A 280 5.63 2.56 10.83
C LEU A 280 4.40 3.43 11.02
N ASP A 281 3.45 3.32 10.09
CA ASP A 281 2.12 3.90 10.25
C ASP A 281 1.27 2.97 11.13
N ILE A 282 1.47 3.07 12.45
CA ILE A 282 0.77 2.22 13.42
C ILE A 282 -0.69 2.64 13.51
N LEU A 283 -1.58 1.69 13.26
CA LEU A 283 -3.03 1.93 13.20
C LEU A 283 -3.65 2.08 14.59
N ASP A 284 -3.15 1.34 15.58
CA ASP A 284 -3.70 1.29 16.93
C ASP A 284 -2.68 0.82 17.97
N ASP A 285 -3.02 1.10 19.23
CA ASP A 285 -2.26 0.78 20.44
C ASP A 285 -2.25 -0.72 20.82
N GLY A 286 -2.99 -1.57 20.09
CA GLY A 286 -3.22 -2.98 20.41
C GLY A 286 -4.55 -3.28 21.13
N ASN A 287 -5.21 -2.26 21.69
CA ASN A 287 -6.59 -2.33 22.21
C ASN A 287 -7.63 -1.92 21.16
N GLY A 288 -7.17 -1.40 20.03
CA GLY A 288 -8.02 -0.91 18.93
C GLY A 288 -8.27 0.59 18.98
N ASP A 289 -7.62 1.31 19.90
CA ASP A 289 -7.66 2.77 19.95
C ASP A 289 -6.57 3.34 19.03
N PRO A 290 -6.88 4.37 18.20
CA PRO A 290 -5.91 4.96 17.29
C PRO A 290 -4.68 5.49 18.03
N LEU A 291 -3.48 5.11 17.55
CA LEU A 291 -2.22 5.55 18.15
C LEU A 291 -1.58 6.66 17.30
N GLU A 292 -1.53 7.88 17.83
CA GLU A 292 -0.87 8.98 17.15
C GLU A 292 0.64 8.97 17.40
N LEU A 293 1.43 8.70 16.37
CA LEU A 293 2.89 8.78 16.40
C LEU A 293 3.40 10.14 15.91
N GLY A 294 4.44 10.65 16.55
CA GLY A 294 5.14 11.84 16.07
C GLY A 294 5.72 12.71 17.18
N SER A 295 6.51 13.71 16.79
CA SER A 295 7.33 14.48 17.73
C SER A 295 6.55 15.28 18.79
N SER A 296 5.24 15.48 18.62
CA SER A 296 4.38 16.07 19.65
C SER A 296 4.18 15.14 20.85
N ASN A 297 4.17 13.83 20.59
CA ASN A 297 3.75 12.79 21.52
C ASN A 297 4.98 12.05 22.09
N MET A 298 6.08 12.80 22.28
CA MET A 298 7.34 12.24 22.77
C MET A 298 7.21 11.92 24.26
N PRO A 299 7.29 10.64 24.68
CA PRO A 299 7.39 10.29 26.09
C PRO A 299 8.60 10.97 26.71
N THR A 300 8.41 11.49 27.92
CA THR A 300 9.48 12.14 28.67
C THR A 300 10.02 11.18 29.72
N LEU A 301 11.29 10.82 29.58
CA LEU A 301 12.06 10.09 30.57
C LEU A 301 12.78 11.09 31.47
N GLU A 302 12.41 11.10 32.74
CA GLU A 302 13.09 11.82 33.81
C GLU A 302 13.73 10.79 34.74
N GLY A 303 14.87 11.12 35.31
CA GLY A 303 15.61 10.18 36.14
C GLY A 303 15.58 10.70 37.57
N GLY A 304 15.38 9.79 38.51
CA GLY A 304 15.72 10.01 39.91
C GLY A 304 17.22 10.21 40.12
N GLU A 305 17.60 10.74 41.28
CA GLU A 305 19.00 10.95 41.71
C GLU A 305 19.77 9.64 41.94
N PHE A 306 19.88 8.76 40.94
CA PHE A 306 20.72 7.56 41.00
C PHE A 306 21.96 7.68 40.09
N ASP A 307 23.09 7.17 40.59
CA ASP A 307 24.44 7.16 39.98
C ASP A 307 24.87 8.46 39.27
N GLY A 308 24.64 9.60 39.93
CA GLY A 308 25.03 10.91 39.40
C GLY A 308 24.12 11.47 38.31
N GLY A 309 22.91 10.94 38.15
CA GLY A 309 21.82 11.49 37.32
C GLY A 309 21.81 11.01 35.87
N VAL A 310 21.96 9.69 35.64
CA VAL A 310 21.91 9.03 34.33
C VAL A 310 20.52 8.44 34.07
N SER A 311 19.83 8.81 32.98
CA SER A 311 18.48 8.26 32.67
C SER A 311 18.51 6.86 32.04
N GLY A 312 19.55 6.52 31.28
CA GLY A 312 19.64 5.19 30.67
C GLY A 312 21.05 4.77 30.25
N ARG A 313 21.36 3.48 30.35
CA ARG A 313 22.61 2.86 29.92
C ARG A 313 22.40 2.01 28.67
N LEU A 314 23.28 2.17 27.69
CA LEU A 314 23.30 1.35 26.49
C LEU A 314 24.27 0.18 26.61
N ASN A 315 23.94 -0.88 25.89
CA ASN A 315 24.78 -2.01 25.54
C ASN A 315 25.11 -1.97 24.02
N ASP A 316 25.70 -3.05 23.51
CA ASP A 316 26.06 -3.17 22.10
C ASP A 316 24.81 -3.36 21.21
N SER A 317 24.87 -2.85 19.99
CA SER A 317 23.81 -2.99 18.96
C SER A 317 22.46 -2.35 19.31
N ASN A 318 22.41 -1.41 20.27
CA ASN A 318 21.16 -0.76 20.65
C ASN A 318 20.73 0.37 19.70
N THR A 319 19.41 0.58 19.61
CA THR A 319 18.82 1.76 18.98
C THR A 319 17.92 2.51 19.95
N VAL A 320 18.04 3.84 20.02
CA VAL A 320 17.17 4.70 20.85
C VAL A 320 16.57 5.82 20.00
N MET A 321 15.24 5.92 19.99
CA MET A 321 14.52 6.88 19.16
C MET A 321 13.17 7.34 19.72
N GLY A 322 12.77 8.57 19.42
CA GLY A 322 11.42 9.08 19.72
C GLY A 322 11.18 9.49 21.17
N LEU A 323 12.22 9.75 21.97
CA LEU A 323 12.09 10.04 23.40
C LEU A 323 12.62 11.42 23.78
N ARG A 324 12.02 12.02 24.81
CA ARG A 324 12.54 13.21 25.47
C ARG A 324 13.23 12.80 26.76
N PHE A 325 14.46 13.26 26.95
CA PHE A 325 15.20 13.12 28.20
C PHE A 325 15.23 14.47 28.90
N ALA A 326 14.66 14.55 30.10
CA ALA A 326 14.55 15.79 30.88
C ALA A 326 15.07 15.61 32.31
N GLY A 327 15.38 16.73 32.99
CA GLY A 327 15.70 16.75 34.43
C GLY A 327 17.07 16.16 34.85
N ASN A 328 17.76 15.46 33.96
CA ASN A 328 18.92 14.63 34.29
C ASN A 328 20.28 15.31 34.06
N ALA A 329 21.31 14.85 34.78
CA ALA A 329 22.70 15.26 34.53
C ALA A 329 23.27 14.62 33.25
N THR A 330 22.84 13.39 32.94
CA THR A 330 23.18 12.59 31.76
C THR A 330 21.92 11.91 31.25
N GLY A 331 21.51 12.16 30.00
CA GLY A 331 20.33 11.52 29.42
C GLY A 331 20.55 10.03 29.09
N ILE A 332 21.60 9.75 28.32
CA ILE A 332 21.97 8.39 27.92
C ILE A 332 23.48 8.21 28.12
N LEU A 333 23.88 7.09 28.69
CA LEU A 333 25.27 6.68 28.87
C LEU A 333 25.57 5.46 27.98
N ALA A 334 26.48 5.63 27.03
CA ALA A 334 27.17 4.54 26.35
C ALA A 334 28.63 4.52 26.83
N ASP A 335 29.08 3.38 27.36
CA ASP A 335 30.40 3.18 27.95
C ASP A 335 30.97 1.84 27.48
N ASN A 336 32.03 1.90 26.67
CA ASN A 336 32.69 0.77 26.01
C ASN A 336 31.76 -0.11 25.14
N ASN A 337 30.78 0.50 24.47
CA ASN A 337 29.86 -0.21 23.58
C ASN A 337 30.32 -0.26 22.12
N THR A 338 30.01 -1.36 21.44
CA THR A 338 30.16 -1.52 19.98
C THR A 338 28.82 -1.34 19.27
N ASP A 339 28.80 -0.42 18.30
CA ASP A 339 27.67 -0.14 17.40
C ASP A 339 26.34 0.19 18.10
N PHE A 340 26.06 1.47 18.39
CA PHE A 340 24.74 1.93 18.86
C PHE A 340 24.23 3.08 18.00
N ASN A 341 22.91 3.26 17.95
CA ASN A 341 22.26 4.30 17.15
C ASN A 341 21.29 5.12 18.01
N ILE A 342 21.51 6.43 18.07
CA ILE A 342 20.65 7.36 18.81
C ILE A 342 20.19 8.44 17.84
N HIS A 343 18.89 8.53 17.59
CA HIS A 343 18.34 9.51 16.65
C HIS A 343 16.92 9.93 16.99
N HIS A 344 16.50 11.13 16.56
CA HIS A 344 15.13 11.63 16.78
C HIS A 344 14.72 11.69 18.26
N ASN A 345 15.68 12.05 19.13
CA ASN A 345 15.46 12.27 20.56
C ASN A 345 15.63 13.76 20.89
N ILE A 346 14.98 14.22 21.97
CA ILE A 346 15.15 15.57 22.53
C ILE A 346 15.84 15.45 23.88
N PHE A 347 16.90 16.23 24.09
CA PHE A 347 17.59 16.31 25.39
C PHE A 347 17.39 17.71 25.96
N SER A 348 16.90 17.78 27.20
CA SER A 348 16.62 19.02 27.93
C SER A 348 17.22 18.97 29.33
N GLY A 349 17.84 20.09 29.74
CA GLY A 349 18.43 20.22 31.08
C GLY A 349 17.45 20.67 32.16
N ALA A 350 17.78 20.39 33.41
CA ALA A 350 17.12 21.02 34.55
C ALA A 350 17.42 22.53 34.59
N ALA A 351 16.43 23.35 34.98
CA ALA A 351 16.57 24.81 35.07
C ALA A 351 17.81 25.20 35.91
N GLY A 352 18.73 25.97 35.31
CA GLY A 352 19.97 26.42 35.98
C GLY A 352 21.16 25.44 35.89
N THR A 353 21.03 24.31 35.19
CA THR A 353 22.12 23.38 34.89
C THR A 353 22.47 23.39 33.40
N THR A 354 23.73 23.06 33.06
CA THR A 354 24.13 22.84 31.66
C THR A 354 23.39 21.62 31.15
N GLY A 355 22.42 21.81 30.25
CA GLY A 355 21.44 20.78 29.89
C GLY A 355 21.94 19.55 29.12
N MET A 356 23.25 19.34 29.07
CA MET A 356 23.91 18.19 28.47
C MET A 356 25.37 18.16 28.95
N ARG A 357 25.75 17.25 29.88
CA ARG A 357 27.15 17.13 30.33
C ARG A 357 28.00 16.24 29.41
N SER A 358 27.44 15.18 28.85
CA SER A 358 28.08 14.34 27.81
C SER A 358 27.03 13.41 27.18
N ILE A 359 26.99 13.30 25.85
CA ILE A 359 26.18 12.27 25.14
C ILE A 359 27.00 10.98 24.93
N ILE A 360 28.34 11.05 24.92
CA ILE A 360 29.19 9.87 24.69
C ILE A 360 30.52 10.03 25.43
N SER A 361 30.85 9.13 26.36
CA SER A 361 32.21 8.98 26.89
C SER A 361 32.94 7.96 26.03
N LEU A 362 33.64 8.43 25.01
CA LEU A 362 34.42 7.58 24.11
C LEU A 362 35.85 7.46 24.66
N THR A 363 36.08 6.47 25.52
CA THR A 363 37.43 6.20 26.04
C THR A 363 38.34 5.51 25.03
N ASP A 364 37.85 5.04 23.88
CA ASP A 364 38.71 4.58 22.78
C ASP A 364 38.02 4.79 21.42
N LEU A 365 38.55 5.70 20.59
CA LEU A 365 37.98 6.02 19.28
C LEU A 365 38.88 5.55 18.13
N MET A 366 38.41 4.55 17.39
CA MET A 366 38.57 4.52 15.93
C MET A 366 37.20 4.75 15.28
N CYS A 367 36.69 5.99 15.29
CA CYS A 367 35.51 6.32 14.48
C CYS A 367 35.87 6.28 13.00
N ARG A 368 35.21 5.40 12.24
CA ARG A 368 35.03 5.60 10.80
C ARG A 368 33.78 6.45 10.58
N LEU A 369 33.99 7.76 10.45
CA LEU A 369 32.97 8.66 9.93
C LEU A 369 32.77 8.33 8.43
N TRP A 370 31.66 7.70 8.08
CA TRP A 370 31.27 7.53 6.67
C TRP A 370 30.63 8.83 6.17
N ALA A 371 31.45 9.75 5.66
CA ALA A 371 30.98 10.82 4.80
C ALA A 371 31.04 10.36 3.34
N ARG A 372 29.88 10.08 2.73
CA ARG A 372 29.73 9.92 1.28
C ARG A 372 29.85 11.30 0.60
N SER A 373 30.95 11.55 -0.10
CA SER A 373 31.00 12.21 -1.42
C SER A 373 32.45 12.26 -1.95
N PRO A 374 32.74 11.80 -3.18
CA PRO A 374 34.07 11.90 -3.75
C PRO A 374 34.20 13.21 -4.55
N ILE A 375 35.04 14.13 -4.08
CA ILE A 375 35.61 15.17 -4.94
C ILE A 375 37.11 14.95 -4.97
N THR A 376 37.58 14.49 -6.13
CA THR A 376 38.98 14.31 -6.52
C THR A 376 39.83 15.58 -6.29
N PRO A 377 41.12 15.45 -5.94
CA PRO A 377 41.99 16.59 -5.69
C PRO A 377 42.57 17.11 -7.02
N SER A 378 42.34 18.37 -7.36
CA SER A 378 43.17 19.08 -8.33
C SER A 378 44.13 20.01 -7.60
N ILE A 379 45.41 19.62 -7.63
CA ILE A 379 46.55 20.44 -7.27
C ILE A 379 46.58 21.66 -8.21
N GLN A 380 46.58 22.88 -7.67
CA GLN A 380 47.12 24.04 -8.37
C GLN A 380 47.96 24.90 -7.42
N THR A 381 49.26 24.61 -7.42
CA THR A 381 50.32 25.62 -7.32
C THR A 381 50.24 26.53 -8.53
N THR A 382 50.13 27.84 -8.35
CA THR A 382 50.67 28.81 -9.32
C THR A 382 51.04 30.13 -8.64
N THR A 383 52.35 30.36 -8.59
CA THR A 383 53.00 31.65 -8.43
C THR A 383 52.90 32.43 -9.75
N VAL A 384 52.74 33.75 -9.61
CA VAL A 384 52.72 34.80 -10.64
C VAL A 384 53.95 34.78 -11.57
N LEU A 385 53.78 35.09 -12.88
CA LEU A 385 54.45 36.19 -13.64
C LEU A 385 54.62 35.92 -15.17
N LEU A 386 53.85 36.67 -15.97
CA LEU A 386 54.19 37.55 -17.13
C LEU A 386 55.15 37.11 -18.28
N LEU A 387 54.65 37.34 -19.53
CA LEU A 387 55.33 37.62 -20.83
C LEU A 387 56.18 36.48 -21.42
N LEU A 388 56.07 36.07 -22.69
CA LEU A 388 55.68 36.71 -23.96
C LEU A 388 55.02 35.67 -24.88
#